data_AF-A0A2H9LDW6-F1
#
_entry.id   AF-A0A2H9LDW6-F1
#
_cell.length_a   1.000
_cell.length_b   1.000
_cell.length_c   1.000
_cell.angle_alpha   90.00
_cell.angle_beta   90.00
_cell.angle_gamma   90.00
#
_symmetry.space_group_name_H-M   'P 1'
#
loop_
_entity.id
_entity.type
_entity.pdbx_description
1 polymer ?
#
loop_
_entity_poly.entity_id
_entity_poly.type
_entity_poly.pdbx_seq_one_letter_code
_entity_poly.pdbx_strand_id
1 'polypeptide(L)'
;MPLIYIHLIFDVLLIGFIFVFDKELRNQFLKNKLVLLWLSLVVFGSNIIDIDHLLANPIYDPNRCGINFHPLHSWYFMPVWVLGMLFRNKYIRYFCLAVLLHLWLDYMGCIGLL
;
A
#
# COMPACT_ATOMS: atom_id res chain seq x y z
N MET A 1 -0.40 -3.02 15.19
CA MET A 1 -0.70 -2.29 13.95
C MET A 1 0.09 -1.00 14.03
N PRO A 2 1.02 -0.71 13.10
CA PRO A 2 1.58 0.64 13.04
C PRO A 2 0.46 1.66 13.01
N LEU A 3 0.75 2.86 13.52
CA LEU A 3 -0.20 3.95 13.54
C LEU A 3 -0.72 4.17 12.12
N ILE A 4 -2.02 3.98 11.89
CA ILE A 4 -2.69 4.24 10.60
C ILE A 4 -2.29 5.62 10.03
N TYR A 5 -1.98 6.57 10.91
CA TYR A 5 -1.44 7.89 10.56
C TYR A 5 -0.13 7.83 9.76
N ILE A 6 0.80 6.93 10.10
CA ILE A 6 2.07 6.75 9.37
C ILE A 6 1.78 6.25 7.96
N HIS A 7 0.93 5.22 7.81
CA HIS A 7 0.52 4.70 6.49
C HIS A 7 -0.11 5.79 5.63
N LEU A 8 -1.05 6.56 6.20
CA LEU A 8 -1.69 7.68 5.49
C LEU A 8 -0.70 8.79 5.08
N ILE A 9 0.30 9.10 5.92
CA ILE A 9 1.35 10.07 5.56
C ILE A 9 2.17 9.56 4.38
N PHE A 10 2.61 8.30 4.43
CA PHE A 10 3.41 7.69 3.37
C PHE A 10 2.61 7.51 2.07
N ASP A 11 1.30 7.29 2.15
CA ASP A 11 0.41 7.30 0.98
C ASP A 11 0.36 8.67 0.31
N VAL A 12 0.28 9.77 1.08
CA VAL A 12 0.35 11.12 0.53
C VAL A 12 1.69 11.37 -0.15
N LEU A 13 2.80 10.93 0.47
CA LEU A 13 4.13 11.01 -0.12
C LEU A 13 4.23 10.19 -1.42
N LEU A 14 3.63 8.99 -1.45
CA LEU A 14 3.60 8.13 -2.62
C LEU A 14 2.77 8.74 -3.76
N ILE A 15 1.61 9.33 -3.46
CA ILE A 15 0.81 10.05 -4.45
C ILE A 15 1.62 11.20 -5.07
N GLY A 16 2.32 11.98 -4.23
CA GLY A 16 3.22 13.04 -4.68
C GLY A 16 4.34 12.51 -5.56
N PHE A 17 4.98 11.42 -5.14
CA PHE A 17 6.04 10.76 -5.89
C PHE A 17 5.55 10.28 -7.27
N ILE A 18 4.45 9.53 -7.32
CA ILE A 18 3.84 9.06 -8.57
C ILE A 18 3.50 10.25 -9.47
N PHE A 19 2.91 11.31 -8.92
CA PHE A 19 2.58 12.51 -9.70
C PHE A 19 3.82 13.19 -10.29
N VAL A 20 4.93 13.27 -9.55
CA VAL A 20 6.19 13.88 -10.01
C VAL A 20 6.91 13.04 -11.06
N PHE A 21 6.87 11.71 -10.96
CA PHE A 21 7.64 10.83 -11.86
C PHE A 21 6.82 10.27 -13.03
N ASP A 22 5.51 10.09 -12.90
CA ASP A 22 4.67 9.58 -13.99
C ASP A 22 4.18 10.71 -14.92
N LYS A 23 4.91 10.92 -16.02
CA LYS A 23 4.58 11.92 -17.04
C LYS A 23 3.24 11.64 -17.73
N GLU A 24 2.89 10.37 -17.93
CA GLU A 24 1.64 9.99 -18.60
C GLU A 24 0.45 10.36 -17.72
N LEU A 25 0.52 10.05 -16.43
CA LEU A 25 -0.47 10.44 -15.43
C LEU A 25 -0.65 11.96 -15.40
N ARG A 26 0.43 12.75 -15.36
CA ARG A 26 0.33 14.23 -15.39
C ARG A 26 -0.37 14.74 -16.64
N ASN A 27 -0.04 14.20 -17.81
CA ASN A 27 -0.70 14.57 -19.06
C ASN A 27 -2.20 14.24 -19.04
N GLN A 28 -2.58 13.11 -18.43
CA GLN A 28 -3.99 12.76 -18.25
C GLN A 28 -4.67 13.66 -17.22
N PHE A 29 -4.00 14.04 -16.14
CA PHE A 29 -4.50 14.99 -15.14
C PHE A 29 -4.82 16.36 -15.74
N LEU A 30 -3.95 16.88 -16.63
CA LEU A 30 -4.19 18.14 -17.34
C LEU A 30 -5.45 18.11 -18.21
N LYS A 31 -5.83 16.93 -18.73
CA LYS A 31 -7.05 16.73 -19.52
C LYS A 31 -8.28 16.48 -18.64
N ASN A 32 -8.11 15.75 -17.53
CA ASN A 32 -9.17 15.38 -16.63
C ASN A 32 -8.64 15.31 -15.18
N LYS A 33 -9.07 16.26 -14.35
CA LYS A 33 -8.64 16.35 -12.95
C LYS A 33 -9.06 15.14 -12.10
N LEU A 34 -10.10 14.40 -12.51
CA LEU A 34 -10.55 13.19 -11.82
C LEU A 34 -9.47 12.10 -11.77
N VAL A 35 -8.47 12.15 -12.65
CA VAL A 35 -7.34 11.21 -12.64
C VAL A 35 -6.59 11.24 -11.31
N LEU A 36 -6.45 12.41 -10.69
CA LEU A 36 -5.80 12.52 -9.37
C LEU A 36 -6.68 11.90 -8.28
N LEU A 37 -8.01 12.09 -8.34
CA LEU A 37 -8.94 11.43 -7.42
C LEU A 37 -8.86 9.91 -7.54
N TRP A 38 -8.83 9.37 -8.76
CA TRP A 38 -8.67 7.94 -9.00
C TRP A 38 -7.34 7.39 -8.47
N LEU A 39 -6.23 8.12 -8.68
CA LEU A 39 -4.95 7.75 -8.08
C LEU A 39 -5.05 7.70 -6.55
N SER A 40 -5.61 8.73 -5.93
CA SER A 40 -5.76 8.80 -4.47
C SER A 40 -6.61 7.66 -3.92
N LEU A 41 -7.73 7.34 -4.58
CA LEU A 41 -8.59 6.21 -4.18
C LEU A 41 -7.85 4.88 -4.25
N VAL A 42 -7.03 4.68 -5.29
CA VAL A 42 -6.24 3.45 -5.45
C VAL A 42 -5.15 3.33 -4.39
N VAL A 43 -4.41 4.42 -4.13
CA VAL A 43 -3.32 4.42 -3.15
C VAL A 43 -3.86 4.27 -1.72
N PHE A 44 -4.79 5.13 -1.28
CA PHE A 44 -5.36 5.01 0.06
C PHE A 44 -6.15 3.71 0.24
N GLY A 45 -6.80 3.24 -0.82
CA GLY A 45 -7.52 1.96 -0.81
C GLY A 45 -6.62 0.75 -0.63
N SER A 46 -5.29 0.87 -0.80
CA SER A 46 -4.36 -0.23 -0.55
C SER A 46 -4.33 -0.69 0.90
N ASN A 47 -4.62 0.20 1.86
CA ASN A 47 -4.71 -0.15 3.28
C ASN A 47 -5.86 -1.12 3.60
N ILE A 48 -6.74 -1.42 2.64
CA ILE A 48 -7.78 -2.45 2.82
C ILE A 48 -7.19 -3.84 3.10
N ILE A 49 -5.91 -4.07 2.80
CA ILE A 49 -5.25 -5.35 3.09
C ILE A 49 -5.26 -5.67 4.59
N ASP A 50 -5.26 -4.67 5.47
CA ASP A 50 -5.36 -4.82 6.94
C ASP A 50 -6.63 -5.55 7.39
N ILE A 51 -7.66 -5.66 6.53
CA ILE A 51 -8.85 -6.44 6.84
C ILE A 51 -8.49 -7.91 7.13
N ASP A 52 -7.37 -8.41 6.60
CA ASP A 52 -6.90 -9.77 6.88
C ASP A 52 -6.47 -9.99 8.34
N HIS A 53 -6.27 -8.94 9.14
CA HIS A 53 -6.07 -9.06 10.59
C HIS A 53 -7.25 -9.71 11.30
N LEU A 54 -8.46 -9.62 10.74
CA LEU A 54 -9.64 -10.32 11.27
C LEU A 54 -9.50 -11.85 11.19
N LEU A 55 -8.52 -12.35 10.41
CA LEU A 55 -8.19 -13.77 10.28
C LEU A 55 -7.06 -14.20 11.24
N ALA A 56 -6.47 -13.28 12.01
CA ALA A 56 -5.42 -13.61 12.97
C ALA A 56 -5.99 -14.15 14.30
N ASN A 57 -5.21 -14.97 15.00
CA ASN A 57 -5.53 -15.43 16.35
C ASN A 57 -4.32 -15.20 17.30
N PRO A 58 -4.41 -14.30 18.30
CA PRO A 58 -5.57 -13.45 18.61
C PRO A 58 -5.79 -12.37 17.54
N ILE A 59 -7.03 -11.87 17.41
CA ILE A 59 -7.37 -10.83 16.41
C ILE A 59 -6.54 -9.55 16.64
N TYR A 60 -6.33 -9.16 17.89
CA TYR A 60 -5.53 -7.99 18.25
C TYR A 60 -4.45 -8.36 19.27
N ASP A 61 -3.21 -8.02 18.94
CA ASP A 61 -2.05 -8.10 19.82
C ASP A 61 -1.15 -6.89 19.50
N PRO A 62 -0.92 -5.96 20.44
CA PRO A 62 -0.11 -4.77 20.19
C PRO A 62 1.39 -5.10 20.09
N ASN A 63 1.84 -6.26 20.59
CA ASN A 63 3.25 -6.61 20.66
C ASN A 63 3.69 -7.57 19.53
N ARG A 64 2.76 -8.01 18.67
CA ARG A 64 3.10 -8.89 17.54
C ARG A 64 3.64 -8.10 16.36
N CYS A 65 4.48 -8.77 15.59
CA CYS A 65 4.81 -8.31 14.24
C CYS A 65 3.58 -8.44 13.32
N GLY A 66 3.36 -7.47 12.42
CA GLY A 66 2.29 -7.51 11.41
C GLY A 66 2.61 -8.44 10.23
N ILE A 67 3.87 -8.82 10.03
CA ILE A 67 4.30 -9.67 8.92
C ILE A 67 4.24 -11.15 9.31
N ASN A 68 3.69 -11.98 8.40
CA ASN A 68 3.61 -13.44 8.49
C ASN A 68 2.61 -14.00 9.52
N PHE A 69 1.71 -13.17 10.06
CA PHE A 69 0.65 -13.59 10.99
C PHE A 69 -0.75 -13.68 10.37
N HIS A 70 -0.94 -13.14 9.17
CA HIS A 70 -2.19 -13.16 8.42
C HIS A 70 -1.93 -13.23 6.91
N PRO A 71 -2.91 -13.69 6.10
CA PRO A 71 -2.65 -14.14 4.73
C PRO A 71 -2.01 -13.10 3.81
N LEU A 72 -2.52 -11.88 3.74
CA LEU A 72 -2.05 -10.85 2.80
C LEU A 72 -0.72 -10.24 3.21
N HIS A 73 -0.37 -10.34 4.49
CA HIS A 73 0.91 -9.93 5.06
C HIS A 73 1.90 -11.09 5.20
N SER A 74 1.62 -12.23 4.58
CA SER A 74 2.52 -13.38 4.57
C SER A 74 3.60 -13.27 3.50
N TRP A 75 4.74 -13.90 3.77
CA TRP A 75 5.81 -14.07 2.78
C TRP A 75 5.35 -14.80 1.51
N TYR A 76 4.28 -15.59 1.61
CA TYR A 76 3.69 -16.31 0.47
C TYR A 76 2.89 -15.40 -0.46
N PHE A 77 2.24 -14.36 0.08
CA PHE A 77 1.44 -13.41 -0.72
C PHE A 77 2.25 -12.20 -1.20
N MET A 78 3.38 -11.87 -0.57
CA MET A 78 4.27 -10.80 -1.04
C MET A 78 4.65 -10.88 -2.53
N PRO A 79 5.03 -12.06 -3.08
CA PRO A 79 5.30 -12.19 -4.51
C PRO A 79 4.14 -11.79 -5.41
N VAL A 80 2.88 -11.97 -4.98
CA VAL A 80 1.70 -11.56 -5.74
C VAL A 80 1.69 -10.05 -5.95
N TRP A 81 2.01 -9.28 -4.90
CA TRP A 81 2.10 -7.83 -4.99
C TRP A 81 3.26 -7.36 -5.88
N VAL A 82 4.40 -8.04 -5.80
CA VAL A 82 5.55 -7.78 -6.69
C VAL A 82 5.21 -8.08 -8.14
N LEU A 83 4.59 -9.23 -8.43
CA LEU A 83 4.17 -9.60 -9.79
C LEU A 83 3.07 -8.67 -10.32
N GLY A 84 2.24 -8.13 -9.43
CA GLY A 84 1.27 -7.08 -9.71
C GLY A 84 1.87 -5.84 -10.41
N MET A 85 3.16 -5.56 -10.18
CA MET A 85 3.89 -4.48 -10.85
C MET A 85 4.12 -4.72 -12.34
N LEU A 86 3.98 -5.95 -12.83
CA LEU A 86 4.19 -6.30 -14.24
C LEU A 86 2.93 -6.06 -15.11
N PHE A 87 1.77 -5.77 -14.51
CA PHE A 87 0.54 -5.56 -15.26
C PHE A 87 0.58 -4.26 -16.08
N ARG A 88 0.03 -4.32 -17.30
CA ARG A 88 -0.04 -3.15 -18.20
C ARG A 88 -0.90 -2.02 -17.62
N ASN A 89 -1.94 -2.36 -16.87
CA ASN A 89 -2.80 -1.39 -16.22
C ASN A 89 -2.04 -0.66 -15.09
N LYS A 90 -1.83 0.65 -15.26
CA LYS A 90 -1.10 1.48 -14.30
C LYS A 90 -1.78 1.56 -12.93
N TYR A 91 -3.11 1.49 -12.85
CA TYR A 91 -3.81 1.53 -11.57
C TYR A 91 -3.57 0.27 -10.75
N ILE A 92 -3.42 -0.89 -11.41
CA ILE A 92 -2.98 -2.13 -10.72
C ILE A 92 -1.56 -1.93 -10.18
N ARG A 93 -0.66 -1.36 -10.98
CA ARG A 93 0.72 -1.07 -10.55
C ARG A 93 0.77 -0.11 -9.37
N TYR A 94 -0.03 0.97 -9.38
CA TYR A 94 -0.09 1.91 -8.25
C TYR A 94 -0.65 1.26 -6.99
N PHE A 95 -1.69 0.42 -7.13
CA PHE A 95 -2.24 -0.35 -6.02
C PHE A 95 -1.18 -1.27 -5.41
N CYS A 96 -0.52 -2.07 -6.23
CA CYS A 96 0.51 -2.99 -5.78
C CYS A 96 1.72 -2.27 -5.17
N LEU A 97 2.12 -1.12 -5.73
CA LEU A 97 3.18 -0.29 -5.16
C LEU A 97 2.80 0.25 -3.78
N ALA A 98 1.56 0.69 -3.60
CA ALA A 98 1.05 1.16 -2.32
C ALA A 98 0.94 0.02 -1.28
N VAL A 99 0.47 -1.16 -1.69
CA VAL A 99 0.49 -2.38 -0.84
C VAL A 99 1.92 -2.75 -0.42
N LEU A 100 2.89 -2.71 -1.34
CA LEU A 100 4.29 -2.99 -1.00
C LEU A 100 4.87 -1.95 -0.03
N LEU A 101 4.50 -0.67 -0.17
CA LEU A 101 4.87 0.38 0.77
C LEU A 101 4.26 0.12 2.16
N HIS A 102 2.99 -0.24 2.22
CA HIS A 102 2.31 -0.63 3.45
C HIS A 102 3.03 -1.79 4.15
N LEU A 103 3.30 -2.89 3.43
CA LEU A 103 4.01 -4.05 3.96
C LEU A 103 5.44 -3.71 4.42
N TRP A 104 6.10 -2.77 3.73
CA TRP A 104 7.41 -2.29 4.15
C TRP A 104 7.34 -1.52 5.46
N LEU A 105 6.35 -0.65 5.65
CA LEU A 105 6.13 0.09 6.91
C LEU A 105 5.79 -0.85 8.07
N ASP A 106 4.96 -1.86 7.83
CA ASP A 106 4.67 -2.93 8.79
C ASP A 106 5.94 -3.68 9.22
N TYR A 107 6.79 -4.01 8.26
CA TYR A 107 8.08 -4.65 8.53
C TYR A 107 9.04 -3.74 9.32
N MET A 108 9.08 -2.43 9.02
CA MET A 108 9.86 -1.45 9.78
C MET A 108 9.43 -1.39 11.26
N GLY A 109 8.12 -1.50 11.53
CA GLY A 109 7.61 -1.63 12.89
C GLY A 109 8.04 -2.93 13.58
N CYS A 110 8.06 -4.05 12.84
CA CYS A 110 8.52 -5.34 13.39
C CYS A 110 9.99 -5.33 13.84
N ILE A 111 10.85 -4.54 13.18
CA ILE A 111 12.27 -4.42 13.54
C ILE A 111 12.55 -3.27 14.53
N GLY A 112 11.51 -2.57 15.00
CA GLY A 112 11.60 -1.49 15.99
C GLY A 112 12.14 -0.16 15.44
N LEU A 113 12.04 0.08 14.14
CA LEU A 113 12.42 1.36 13.53
C LEU A 113 11.27 2.38 13.53
N LEU A 114 10.02 1.89 13.59
CA LEU A 114 8.78 2.66 13.72
C LEU A 114 8.03 2.19 14.96
#